data_AF-A0A7M3MMR8-F1
#
_entry.id   AF-A0A7M3MMR8-F1
#
_cell.length_a   1.000
_cell.length_b   1.000
_cell.length_c   1.000
_cell.angle_alpha   90.00
_cell.angle_beta   90.00
_cell.angle_gamma   90.00
#
_symmetry.space_group_name_H-M   'P 1'
#
loop_
_entity.id
_entity.type
_entity.pdbx_description
1 polymer ?
#
loop_
_entity_poly.entity_id
_entity_poly.type
_entity_poly.pdbx_seq_one_letter_code
_entity_poly.pdbx_strand_id
1 'polypeptide(L)' 'MIILIILALLVVPLGLVIWNVVDVAKRTDAAFESAGQRRMVWIVLPVALMFIGVGWIVSVIYFVAIRPKVVDAEP' A
#
# COMPACT_ATOMS: atom_id res chain seq x y z
N MET A 1 -11.99 -9.93 24.97
CA MET A 1 -12.25 -10.31 23.56
C MET A 1 -12.66 -9.10 22.72
N ILE A 2 -13.77 -8.40 23.05
CA ILE A 2 -14.26 -7.24 22.27
C ILE A 2 -13.21 -6.12 22.13
N ILE A 3 -12.54 -5.74 23.21
CA ILE A 3 -11.50 -4.70 23.19
C ILE A 3 -10.36 -5.06 22.22
N LEU A 4 -9.94 -6.32 22.19
CA LEU A 4 -8.87 -6.79 21.29
C LEU A 4 -9.31 -6.70 19.82
N ILE A 5 -10.58 -7.02 19.52
CA ILE A 5 -11.14 -6.90 18.17
C ILE A 5 -11.15 -5.43 17.73
N ILE A 6 -11.59 -4.52 18.60
CA ILE A 6 -11.60 -3.08 18.30
C ILE A 6 -10.18 -2.59 18.05
N LEU A 7 -9.21 -2.96 18.89
CA LEU A 7 -7.81 -2.59 18.70
C LEU A 7 -7.25 -3.14 17.38
N ALA A 8 -7.54 -4.40 17.04
CA ALA A 8 -7.12 -5.00 15.78
C ALA A 8 -7.71 -4.25 14.58
N LEU A 9 -9.00 -3.90 14.62
CA LEU A 9 -9.67 -3.15 13.55
C LEU A 9 -9.11 -1.73 13.35
N LEU A 10 -8.51 -1.13 14.38
CA LEU A 10 -7.86 0.19 14.27
C LEU A 10 -6.40 0.09 13.82
N VAL A 11 -5.64 -0.85 14.38
CA VAL A 11 -4.18 -0.95 14.20
C VAL A 11 -3.82 -1.65 12.89
N VAL A 12 -4.53 -2.72 12.51
CA VAL A 12 -4.19 -3.50 11.31
C VAL A 12 -4.29 -2.66 10.03
N PRO A 13 -5.36 -1.86 9.80
CA PRO A 13 -5.41 -0.98 8.63
C PRO A 13 -4.26 0.02 8.56
N LEU A 14 -3.88 0.61 9.70
CA LEU A 14 -2.74 1.52 9.78
C LEU A 14 -1.43 0.81 9.41
N GLY A 15 -1.21 -0.37 9.97
CA GLY A 15 -0.04 -1.19 9.67
C GLY A 15 0.06 -1.53 8.18
N LEU A 16 -1.06 -1.85 7.52
CA LEU A 16 -1.08 -2.14 6.08
C LEU A 16 -0.70 -0.92 5.23
N VAL A 17 -1.22 0.26 5.56
CA VAL A 17 -0.88 1.50 4.83
C VAL A 17 0.58 1.86 5.02
N ILE A 18 1.10 1.77 6.25
CA ILE A 18 2.51 2.05 6.54
C ILE A 18 3.42 1.07 5.80
N TRP A 19 3.10 -0.22 5.84
CA TRP A 19 3.88 -1.23 5.12
C TRP A 19 3.85 -0.94 3.61
N ASN A 20 2.67 -0.66 3.04
CA ASN A 20 2.54 -0.29 1.63
C ASN A 20 3.46 0.87 1.26
N VAL A 21 3.44 1.97 2.02
CA VAL A 21 4.28 3.15 1.73
C VAL A 21 5.77 2.82 1.83
N VAL A 22 6.19 2.06 2.85
CA VAL A 22 7.59 1.63 3.00
C VAL A 22 8.03 0.73 1.84
N ASP A 23 7.17 -0.19 1.41
CA ASP A 23 7.44 -1.12 0.31
C ASP A 23 7.52 -0.36 -1.04
N VAL A 24 6.64 0.61 -1.28
CA VAL A 24 6.71 1.51 -2.45
C VAL A 24 7.98 2.37 -2.41
N ALA A 25 8.35 2.88 -1.22
CA ALA A 25 9.49 3.76 -1.06
C ALA A 25 10.83 3.07 -1.41
N LYS A 26 10.93 1.76 -1.15
CA LYS A 26 12.11 0.93 -1.43
C LYS A 26 12.34 0.66 -2.92
N ARG A 27 11.35 0.93 -3.77
CA ARG A 27 11.41 0.62 -5.20
C ARG A 27 11.63 1.88 -6.04
N THR A 28 12.27 1.69 -7.19
CA THR A 28 12.64 2.77 -8.10
C THR A 28 11.45 3.25 -8.93
N ASP A 29 11.48 4.52 -9.34
CA ASP A 29 10.47 5.05 -10.27
C ASP A 29 10.46 4.29 -11.61
N ALA A 30 11.64 3.86 -12.09
CA ALA A 30 11.77 3.08 -13.33
C ALA A 30 11.03 1.73 -13.28
N ALA A 31 11.05 1.03 -12.14
CA ALA A 31 10.30 -0.22 -11.96
C ALA A 31 8.78 0.01 -12.00
N PHE A 32 8.30 1.12 -11.44
CA PHE A 32 6.89 1.48 -11.55
C PHE A 32 6.51 1.87 -12.98
N GLU A 33 7.34 2.65 -13.66
CA GLU A 33 7.09 3.11 -15.02
C GLU A 33 7.04 1.94 -16.02
N SER A 34 7.99 1.00 -15.92
CA SER A 34 8.01 -0.23 -16.72
C SER A 34 6.82 -1.15 -16.42
N ALA A 35 6.30 -1.15 -15.19
CA ALA A 35 5.04 -1.81 -14.84
C ALA A 35 3.77 -1.05 -15.26
N GLY A 36 3.90 0.08 -15.96
CA GLY A 36 2.78 0.93 -16.41
C GLY A 36 2.06 1.65 -15.27
N GLN A 37 2.76 1.90 -14.16
CA GLN A 37 2.24 2.51 -12.94
C GLN A 37 2.99 3.81 -12.60
N ARG A 38 2.39 4.64 -11.75
CA ARG A 38 3.07 5.82 -11.17
C ARG A 38 3.33 5.58 -9.69
N ARG A 39 4.60 5.60 -9.26
CA ARG A 39 5.01 5.36 -7.86
C ARG A 39 4.25 6.25 -6.88
N MET A 40 4.10 7.54 -7.20
CA MET A 40 3.41 8.51 -6.34
C MET A 40 1.94 8.18 -6.08
N VAL A 41 1.24 7.53 -7.03
CA VAL A 41 -0.16 7.12 -6.81
C VAL A 41 -0.24 6.10 -5.67
N TRP A 42 0.70 5.16 -5.62
CA TRP A 42 0.75 4.12 -4.61
C TRP A 42 1.25 4.59 -3.24
N ILE A 43 1.67 5.87 -3.12
CA ILE A 43 1.94 6.52 -1.83
C ILE A 43 0.75 7.41 -1.43
N VAL A 44 0.35 8.32 -2.31
CA VAL A 44 -0.62 9.38 -1.97
C VAL A 44 -2.03 8.83 -1.81
N LEU A 45 -2.46 7.92 -2.69
CA LEU A 45 -3.81 7.40 -2.70
C LEU A 45 -4.18 6.63 -1.40
N PRO A 46 -3.39 5.65 -0.93
CA PRO A 46 -3.71 4.94 0.32
C PRO A 46 -3.63 5.87 1.54
N VAL A 47 -2.71 6.83 1.58
CA VAL A 47 -2.60 7.80 2.68
C VAL A 47 -3.81 8.74 2.71
N ALA A 48 -4.21 9.30 1.57
CA ALA A 48 -5.38 10.18 1.49
C ALA A 48 -6.68 9.46 1.86
N LEU A 49 -6.85 8.22 1.39
CA LEU A 49 -8.03 7.40 1.68
C LEU A 49 -8.03 6.84 3.11
N MET A 50 -6.90 6.87 3.82
CA MET A 50 -6.85 6.48 5.23
C MET A 50 -7.68 7.43 6.11
N PHE A 51 -7.76 8.71 5.77
CA PHE A 51 -8.57 9.70 6.51
C PHE A 51 -10.08 9.41 6.47
N ILE A 52 -10.54 8.62 5.50
CA ILE A 52 -11.94 8.16 5.39
C ILE A 52 -12.09 6.66 5.69
N GLY A 53 -11.06 6.02 6.24
CA GLY A 53 -11.10 4.63 6.71
C GLY A 53 -10.96 3.54 5.64
N VAL A 54 -10.66 3.89 4.38
CA VAL A 54 -10.57 2.92 3.26
C VAL A 54 -9.18 2.81 2.62
N GLY A 55 -8.17 3.53 3.12
CA GLY A 55 -6.79 3.49 2.61
C GLY A 55 -6.13 2.11 2.63
N TRP A 56 -6.52 1.25 3.58
CA TRP A 56 -6.03 -0.12 3.67
C TRP A 56 -6.48 -0.99 2.48
N ILE A 57 -7.65 -0.73 1.89
CA ILE A 57 -8.14 -1.47 0.72
C ILE A 57 -7.20 -1.24 -0.47
N VAL A 58 -6.81 0.02 -0.69
CA VAL A 58 -5.83 0.38 -1.74
C VAL A 58 -4.47 -0.27 -1.47
N SER A 59 -4.07 -0.34 -0.20
CA SER A 59 -2.83 -1.01 0.20
C SER A 59 -2.87 -2.51 -0.11
N VAL A 60 -4.01 -3.18 0.12
CA VAL A 60 -4.21 -4.58 -0.26
C VAL A 60 -4.13 -4.75 -1.79
N ILE A 61 -4.77 -3.87 -2.56
CA ILE A 61 -4.71 -3.89 -4.03
C ILE A 61 -3.25 -3.78 -4.50
N TYR A 62 -2.48 -2.88 -3.90
CA TYR A 62 -1.07 -2.77 -4.20
C TYR A 62 -0.33 -4.09 -3.98
N PHE A 63 -0.47 -4.70 -2.79
CA PHE A 63 0.26 -5.92 -2.46
C PHE A 63 -0.08 -7.10 -3.36
N VAL A 64 -1.36 -7.24 -3.72
CA VAL A 64 -1.85 -8.39 -4.50
C VAL A 64 -1.64 -8.20 -6.00
N ALA A 65 -1.88 -7.00 -6.53
CA ALA A 65 -1.97 -6.81 -7.99
C ALA A 65 -0.81 -6.00 -8.59
N ILE A 66 -0.17 -5.13 -7.81
CA ILE A 66 0.80 -4.16 -8.33
C ILE A 66 2.22 -4.53 -7.95
N ARG A 67 2.44 -4.86 -6.67
CA ARG A 67 3.74 -5.28 -6.16
C ARG A 67 4.38 -6.39 -6.99
N PRO A 68 3.67 -7.47 -7.41
CA PRO A 68 4.28 -8.50 -8.26
C PRO A 68 4.81 -7.92 -9.57
N LYS A 69 4.01 -7.08 -10.24
CA LYS A 69 4.39 -6.45 -11.52
C LYS A 69 5.60 -5.53 -11.39
N VAL A 70 5.67 -4.76 -10.30
CA VAL A 70 6.79 -3.85 -10.06
C VAL A 70 8.05 -4.64 -9.74
N VAL A 71 7.96 -5.72 -8.95
CA VAL A 71 9.10 -6.59 -8.63
C VAL A 71 9.60 -7.32 -9.87
N ASP A 72 8.71 -7.80 -10.74
CA ASP A 72 9.11 -8.46 -12.00
C ASP A 72 9.78 -7.49 -12.97
N ALA A 73 9.54 -6.18 -12.81
CA ALA A 73 10.11 -5.11 -13.62
C ALA A 73 11.32 -4.42 -12.97
N GLU A 74 11.74 -4.88 -11.78
CA GLU A 74 13.00 -4.46 -11.17
C GLU A 74 14.19 -5.11 -11.91
N PRO A 75 15.25 -4.35 -12.23
CA PRO A 75 16.44 -4.86 -12.91
C PRO A 75 17.34 -5.73 -12.01
#